data_AF-A0A0D1C544-F1
#
_entry.id   AF-A0A0D1C544-F1
#
_cell.length_a   1.000
_cell.length_b   1.000
_cell.length_c   1.000
_cell.angle_alpha   90.00
_cell.angle_beta   90.00
_cell.angle_gamma   90.00
#
_symmetry.space_group_name_H-M   'P 1'
#
loop_
_entity.id
_entity.type
_entity.pdbx_description
1 polymer ?
#
loop_
_entity_poly.entity_id
_entity_poly.type
_entity_poly.pdbx_seq_one_letter_code
_entity_poly.pdbx_strand_id
1 'polypeptide(L)'
;MFPPSVVELLCTLGSAAAPQAACVIPQPKQRFLLLPVNDRYSPSSRGHSSAGSHWSLLLVDAASGVAFHLDSLGECNHSAATAVLSSILKLVQPESIQKSSSVPMPSKVDCLQHQENGSDCGIYVLLLSSLLHRQLSIPQAASCHLSDVVQMVCADATPRHVTRFRKLYKDWLKSWGKATHHQEHVDPNQNVKAHFLELFSEIGLE
;
A
#
# COMPACT_ATOMS: atom_id res chain seq x y z
N MET A 1 4.92 -2.09 4.24
CA MET A 1 4.12 -2.30 3.01
C MET A 1 4.47 -3.67 2.44
N PHE A 2 3.48 -4.40 1.95
CA PHE A 2 3.70 -5.62 1.17
C PHE A 2 4.32 -5.26 -0.18
N PRO A 3 5.33 -5.99 -0.67
CA PRO A 3 5.80 -5.81 -2.05
C PRO A 3 4.69 -6.13 -3.06
N PRO A 4 4.61 -5.43 -4.21
CA PRO A 4 3.61 -5.72 -5.25
C PRO A 4 3.60 -7.18 -5.71
N SER A 5 4.76 -7.83 -5.77
CA SER A 5 4.88 -9.25 -6.12
C SER A 5 4.21 -10.19 -5.11
N VAL A 6 4.16 -9.80 -3.83
CA VAL A 6 3.46 -10.58 -2.80
C VAL A 6 1.96 -10.41 -2.94
N VAL A 7 1.48 -9.20 -3.26
CA VAL A 7 0.05 -8.96 -3.54
C VAL A 7 -0.40 -9.68 -4.82
N GLU A 8 0.46 -9.72 -5.84
CA GLU A 8 0.23 -10.53 -7.04
C GLU A 8 -0.02 -11.99 -6.68
N LEU A 9 0.93 -12.63 -5.97
CA LEU A 9 0.79 -14.03 -5.56
C LEU A 9 -0.46 -14.24 -4.70
N LEU A 10 -0.76 -13.32 -3.79
CA LEU A 10 -1.96 -13.35 -2.96
C LEU A 10 -3.26 -13.37 -3.79
N CYS A 11 -3.32 -12.59 -4.87
CA CYS A 11 -4.49 -12.52 -5.75
C CYS A 11 -4.54 -13.69 -6.76
N THR A 12 -3.40 -14.10 -7.31
CA THR A 12 -3.33 -15.19 -8.29
C THR A 12 -3.62 -16.56 -7.68
N LEU A 13 -3.24 -16.80 -6.42
CA LEU A 13 -3.48 -18.07 -5.72
C LEU A 13 -4.96 -18.27 -5.28
N GLY A 14 -5.89 -17.42 -5.74
CA GLY A 14 -7.27 -17.33 -5.26
C GLY A 14 -8.04 -18.65 -5.04
N SER A 15 -8.83 -18.67 -3.96
CA SER A 15 -9.90 -19.62 -3.53
C SER A 15 -9.58 -21.11 -3.35
N ALA A 16 -8.60 -21.71 -4.03
CA ALA A 16 -8.49 -23.17 -4.07
C ALA A 16 -7.69 -23.78 -2.92
N ALA A 17 -6.86 -23.01 -2.20
CA ALA A 17 -6.01 -23.58 -1.16
C ALA A 17 -5.51 -22.54 -0.15
N ALA A 18 -6.38 -22.09 0.77
CA ALA A 18 -5.92 -21.36 1.97
C ALA A 18 -4.76 -22.07 2.72
N PRO A 19 -4.72 -23.42 2.82
CA PRO A 19 -3.59 -24.12 3.43
C PRO A 19 -2.28 -24.03 2.63
N GLN A 20 -2.35 -23.91 1.29
CA GLN A 20 -1.15 -23.82 0.44
C GLN A 20 -0.65 -22.38 0.31
N ALA A 21 -1.55 -21.38 0.32
CA ALA A 21 -1.18 -19.98 0.27
C ALA A 21 -0.34 -19.56 1.51
N ALA A 22 -0.67 -20.07 2.70
CA ALA A 22 0.09 -19.83 3.93
C ALA A 22 1.53 -20.40 3.88
N CYS A 23 1.81 -21.36 3.00
CA CYS A 23 3.16 -21.93 2.82
C CYS A 23 4.04 -21.06 1.91
N VAL A 24 3.44 -20.30 0.99
CA VAL A 24 4.14 -19.50 -0.04
C VAL A 24 4.14 -18.01 0.28
N ILE A 25 3.10 -17.52 0.96
CA ILE A 25 2.95 -16.13 1.34
C ILE A 25 3.42 -15.95 2.79
N PRO A 26 4.39 -15.06 3.05
CA PRO A 26 4.81 -14.75 4.41
C PRO A 26 3.63 -14.28 5.27
N GLN A 27 3.45 -14.92 6.42
CA GLN A 27 2.44 -14.51 7.39
C GLN A 27 2.80 -13.13 7.96
N PRO A 28 1.92 -12.12 7.83
CA PRO A 28 2.19 -10.81 8.38
C PRO A 28 2.22 -10.86 9.90
N LYS A 29 3.20 -10.18 10.50
CA LYS A 29 3.31 -10.02 11.97
C LYS A 29 2.74 -8.69 12.45
N GLN A 30 2.59 -7.74 11.55
CA GLN A 30 2.08 -6.40 11.82
C GLN A 30 0.56 -6.39 11.82
N ARG A 31 -0.03 -5.57 12.70
CA ARG A 31 -1.48 -5.34 12.72
C ARG A 31 -1.97 -4.58 11.49
N PHE A 32 -1.30 -3.48 11.15
CA PHE A 32 -1.68 -2.65 10.02
C PHE A 32 -0.91 -3.06 8.77
N LEU A 33 -1.65 -3.44 7.74
CA LEU A 33 -1.12 -3.90 6.46
C LEU A 33 -1.34 -2.83 5.41
N LEU A 34 -0.29 -2.55 4.64
CA LEU A 34 -0.32 -1.63 3.51
C LEU A 34 -0.07 -2.45 2.25
N LEU A 35 -1.08 -2.54 1.39
CA LEU A 35 -1.11 -3.41 0.22
C LEU A 35 -1.24 -2.55 -1.04
N PRO A 36 -0.22 -2.49 -1.92
CA PRO A 36 -0.36 -1.83 -3.21
C PRO A 36 -1.36 -2.61 -4.07
N VAL A 37 -2.39 -1.92 -4.56
CA VAL A 37 -3.46 -2.47 -5.39
C VAL A 37 -3.27 -1.99 -6.81
N ASN A 38 -3.41 -2.90 -7.77
CA ASN A 38 -3.39 -2.63 -9.19
C ASN A 38 -4.71 -3.08 -9.84
N ASP A 39 -5.19 -2.36 -10.84
CA ASP A 39 -6.41 -2.65 -11.60
C ASP A 39 -6.45 -4.09 -12.16
N ARG A 40 -5.29 -4.68 -12.45
CA ARG A 40 -5.20 -6.07 -12.92
C ARG A 40 -5.78 -7.10 -11.94
N TYR A 41 -5.89 -6.79 -10.66
CA TYR A 41 -6.49 -7.67 -9.65
C TYR A 41 -8.02 -7.70 -9.70
N SER A 42 -8.64 -6.85 -10.52
CA SER A 42 -10.09 -6.88 -10.70
C SER A 42 -10.54 -8.23 -11.26
N PRO A 43 -11.64 -8.83 -10.75
CA PRO A 43 -12.20 -10.07 -11.31
C PRO A 43 -12.60 -9.98 -12.80
N SER A 44 -12.85 -8.77 -13.30
CA SER A 44 -13.15 -8.50 -14.71
C SER A 44 -11.91 -8.54 -15.62
N SER A 45 -10.71 -8.51 -15.05
CA SER A 45 -9.45 -8.59 -15.79
C SER A 45 -9.21 -10.03 -16.26
N ARG A 46 -9.44 -10.29 -17.56
CA ARG A 46 -9.37 -11.65 -18.13
C ARG A 46 -7.98 -12.27 -17.87
N GLY A 47 -7.94 -13.31 -17.04
CA GLY A 47 -6.75 -14.14 -16.82
C GLY A 47 -5.56 -13.45 -16.16
N HIS A 48 -5.73 -12.28 -15.53
CA HIS A 48 -4.62 -11.44 -15.02
C HIS A 48 -3.53 -11.13 -16.08
N SER A 49 -3.82 -11.32 -17.37
CA SER A 49 -2.87 -11.21 -18.49
C SER A 49 -2.81 -9.80 -19.09
N SER A 50 -3.72 -8.92 -18.70
CA SER A 50 -3.64 -7.49 -19.02
C SER A 50 -2.50 -6.85 -18.22
N ALA A 51 -1.70 -6.02 -18.89
CA ALA A 51 -0.81 -5.09 -18.21
C ALA A 51 -1.67 -4.16 -17.34
N GLY A 52 -1.35 -4.07 -16.05
CA GLY A 52 -1.99 -3.13 -15.15
C GLY A 52 -1.64 -1.69 -15.50
N SER A 53 -2.59 -0.77 -15.37
CA SER A 53 -2.41 0.63 -15.77
C SER A 53 -2.46 1.61 -14.60
N HIS A 54 -3.10 1.23 -13.49
CA HIS A 54 -3.35 2.12 -12.37
C HIS A 54 -3.01 1.50 -11.02
N TRP A 55 -2.43 2.30 -10.13
CA TRP A 55 -2.03 1.88 -8.79
C TRP A 55 -2.78 2.68 -7.73
N SER A 56 -3.17 1.99 -6.66
CA SER A 56 -3.81 2.58 -5.48
C SER A 56 -3.31 1.84 -4.23
N LEU A 57 -3.68 2.29 -3.03
CA LEU A 57 -3.23 1.70 -1.78
C LEU A 57 -4.41 1.21 -0.94
N LEU A 58 -4.29 0.00 -0.40
CA LEU A 58 -5.24 -0.54 0.57
C LEU A 58 -4.57 -0.62 1.95
N LEU A 59 -5.18 0.03 2.93
CA LEU A 59 -4.83 -0.07 4.35
C LEU A 59 -5.80 -1.05 5.01
N VAL A 60 -5.27 -2.05 5.72
CA VAL A 60 -6.08 -3.07 6.43
C VAL A 60 -5.62 -3.17 7.88
N ASP A 61 -6.56 -3.11 8.81
CA ASP A 61 -6.35 -3.59 10.18
C ASP A 61 -6.59 -5.11 10.22
N ALA A 62 -5.52 -5.89 10.26
CA ALA A 62 -5.60 -7.35 10.26
C ALA A 62 -6.39 -7.92 11.44
N ALA A 63 -6.46 -7.19 12.57
CA ALA A 63 -7.16 -7.65 13.75
C ALA A 63 -8.69 -7.53 13.60
N SER A 64 -9.17 -6.41 13.05
CA SER A 64 -10.61 -6.12 12.93
C SER A 64 -11.18 -6.41 11.53
N GLY A 65 -10.33 -6.48 10.51
CA GLY A 65 -10.71 -6.56 9.11
C GLY A 65 -11.16 -5.23 8.51
N VAL A 66 -11.18 -4.14 9.29
CA VAL A 66 -11.47 -2.79 8.79
C VAL A 66 -10.43 -2.40 7.75
N ALA A 67 -10.89 -1.87 6.62
CA ALA A 67 -10.02 -1.50 5.52
C ALA A 67 -10.43 -0.17 4.89
N PHE A 68 -9.44 0.56 4.37
CA PHE A 68 -9.59 1.83 3.67
C PHE A 68 -8.87 1.77 2.33
N HIS A 69 -9.57 2.13 1.25
CA HIS A 69 -9.01 2.18 -0.10
C HIS A 69 -8.67 3.64 -0.45
N LEU A 70 -7.38 3.90 -0.64
CA LEU A 70 -6.84 5.19 -1.02
C LEU A 70 -6.48 5.17 -2.51
N ASP A 71 -7.34 5.77 -3.33
CA ASP A 71 -7.21 5.81 -4.79
C ASP A 71 -7.19 7.24 -5.32
N SER A 72 -6.07 7.65 -5.92
CA SER A 72 -5.90 9.00 -6.47
C SER A 72 -6.70 9.27 -7.75
N LEU A 73 -7.39 8.28 -8.33
CA LEU A 73 -8.32 8.44 -9.45
C LEU A 73 -9.79 8.25 -9.07
N GLY A 74 -10.12 8.19 -7.77
CA GLY A 74 -11.51 8.18 -7.32
C GLY A 74 -12.23 6.87 -7.69
N GLU A 75 -11.81 5.77 -7.05
CA GLU A 75 -12.41 4.41 -7.09
C GLU A 75 -12.16 3.56 -8.35
N CYS A 76 -11.27 3.97 -9.26
CA CYS A 76 -10.92 3.16 -10.42
C CYS A 76 -10.50 1.71 -10.05
N ASN A 77 -9.85 1.54 -8.90
CA ASN A 77 -9.41 0.23 -8.40
C ASN A 77 -10.35 -0.41 -7.36
N HIS A 78 -11.58 0.05 -7.17
CA HIS A 78 -12.44 -0.46 -6.08
C HIS A 78 -12.67 -1.99 -6.15
N SER A 79 -12.93 -2.53 -7.35
CA SER A 79 -13.10 -3.98 -7.53
C SER A 79 -11.82 -4.77 -7.25
N ALA A 80 -10.68 -4.23 -7.67
CA ALA A 80 -9.35 -4.79 -7.39
C ALA A 80 -9.03 -4.74 -5.90
N ALA A 81 -9.32 -3.63 -5.22
CA ALA A 81 -9.12 -3.47 -3.78
C ALA A 81 -9.98 -4.44 -2.97
N THR A 82 -11.21 -4.67 -3.41
CA THR A 82 -12.12 -5.68 -2.84
C THR A 82 -11.56 -7.10 -2.98
N ALA A 83 -11.00 -7.44 -4.14
CA ALA A 83 -10.38 -8.74 -4.37
C ALA A 83 -9.13 -8.93 -3.49
N VAL A 84 -8.26 -7.91 -3.41
CA VAL A 84 -7.08 -7.91 -2.53
C VAL A 84 -7.48 -8.07 -1.06
N LEU A 85 -8.51 -7.33 -0.61
CA LEU A 85 -9.05 -7.43 0.76
C LEU A 85 -9.56 -8.84 1.06
N SER A 86 -10.35 -9.39 0.15
CA SER A 86 -10.89 -10.76 0.29
C SER A 86 -9.77 -11.80 0.41
N SER A 87 -8.67 -11.65 -0.35
CA SER A 87 -7.55 -12.58 -0.28
C SER A 87 -6.72 -12.41 0.99
N ILE A 88 -6.43 -11.18 1.44
CA ILE A 88 -5.62 -10.99 2.65
C ILE A 88 -6.37 -11.43 3.91
N LEU A 89 -7.69 -11.20 4.00
CA LEU A 89 -8.47 -11.62 5.17
C LEU A 89 -8.51 -13.16 5.31
N LYS A 90 -8.49 -13.90 4.20
CA LYS A 90 -8.35 -15.37 4.24
C LYS A 90 -7.03 -15.83 4.85
N LEU A 91 -5.97 -15.03 4.71
CA LEU A 91 -4.65 -15.33 5.26
C LEU A 91 -4.54 -14.97 6.74
N VAL A 92 -5.13 -13.85 7.16
CA VAL A 92 -4.88 -13.26 8.49
C VAL A 92 -6.01 -13.47 9.51
N GLN A 93 -7.24 -13.73 9.07
CA GLN A 93 -8.36 -13.96 9.97
C GLN A 93 -8.67 -15.45 10.15
N PRO A 94 -9.06 -15.90 11.36
CA PRO A 94 -9.54 -17.26 11.58
C PRO A 94 -10.75 -17.62 10.71
N GLU A 95 -10.85 -18.90 10.30
CA GLU A 95 -11.98 -19.40 9.51
C GLU A 95 -13.35 -19.17 10.15
N SER A 96 -13.42 -19.05 11.49
CA SER A 96 -14.66 -18.77 12.23
C SER A 96 -15.23 -17.39 11.91
N ILE A 97 -14.38 -16.39 11.62
CA ILE A 97 -14.77 -15.02 11.26
C ILE A 97 -15.11 -14.94 9.77
N GLN A 98 -14.46 -15.77 8.94
CA GLN A 98 -14.67 -15.83 7.48
C GLN A 98 -16.06 -16.34 7.07
N LYS A 99 -16.82 -16.96 7.97
CA LYS A 99 -18.17 -17.51 7.70
C LYS A 99 -19.28 -16.45 7.67
N SER A 100 -18.97 -15.17 7.86
CA SER A 100 -19.95 -14.09 7.65
C SER A 100 -20.37 -14.04 6.17
N SER A 101 -21.68 -14.01 5.88
CA SER A 101 -22.22 -13.99 4.50
C SER A 101 -21.93 -12.70 3.72
N SER A 102 -21.40 -11.66 4.35
CA SER A 102 -21.10 -10.38 3.67
C SER A 102 -19.71 -10.40 3.05
N VAL A 103 -19.61 -10.10 1.76
CA VAL A 103 -18.31 -9.88 1.09
C VAL A 103 -17.63 -8.66 1.73
N PRO A 104 -16.37 -8.76 2.20
CA PRO A 104 -15.68 -7.65 2.82
C PRO A 104 -15.43 -6.52 1.82
N MET A 105 -15.83 -5.30 2.16
CA MET A 105 -15.64 -4.11 1.33
C MET A 105 -14.74 -3.11 2.04
N PRO A 106 -13.72 -2.56 1.35
CA PRO A 106 -12.97 -1.44 1.91
C PRO A 106 -13.84 -0.18 1.94
N SER A 107 -13.63 0.66 2.96
CA SER A 107 -14.22 1.99 3.00
C SER A 107 -13.56 2.88 1.95
N LYS A 108 -14.39 3.55 1.16
CA LYS A 108 -13.96 4.61 0.24
C LYS A 108 -13.38 5.79 1.03
N VAL A 109 -12.32 6.39 0.50
CA VAL A 109 -11.65 7.54 1.11
C VAL A 109 -11.87 8.78 0.27
N ASP A 110 -12.91 9.56 0.60
CA ASP A 110 -13.28 10.77 -0.12
C ASP A 110 -12.36 11.98 0.18
N CYS A 111 -11.57 11.93 1.27
CA CYS A 111 -10.67 13.01 1.64
C CYS A 111 -9.42 13.12 0.76
N LEU A 112 -9.12 12.09 -0.03
CA LEU A 112 -7.90 12.04 -0.82
C LEU A 112 -8.04 12.93 -2.05
N GLN A 113 -7.13 13.89 -2.19
CA GLN A 113 -7.11 14.74 -3.38
C GLN A 113 -6.67 13.93 -4.60
N HIS A 114 -7.42 14.06 -5.69
CA HIS A 114 -7.16 13.34 -6.94
C HIS A 114 -5.83 13.77 -7.56
N GLN A 115 -5.17 12.85 -8.27
CA GLN A 115 -3.98 13.18 -9.05
C GLN A 115 -4.33 14.12 -10.21
N GLU A 116 -3.43 15.05 -10.50
CA GLU A 116 -3.60 16.06 -11.57
C GLU A 116 -2.98 15.64 -12.92
N ASN A 117 -2.40 14.44 -12.99
CA ASN A 117 -1.74 13.91 -14.19
C ASN A 117 -1.98 12.41 -14.36
N GLY A 118 -1.56 11.83 -15.49
CA GLY A 118 -1.80 10.42 -15.82
C GLY A 118 -0.79 9.40 -15.27
N SER A 119 0.20 9.80 -14.46
CA SER A 119 1.33 8.90 -14.11
C SER A 119 1.70 8.85 -12.63
N ASP A 120 1.19 9.76 -11.80
CA ASP A 120 1.62 9.87 -10.40
C ASP A 120 0.92 8.89 -9.45
N CYS A 121 -0.01 8.04 -9.92
CA CYS A 121 -0.70 7.06 -9.09
C CYS A 121 0.27 6.19 -8.24
N GLY A 122 1.36 5.72 -8.84
CA GLY A 122 2.40 4.98 -8.12
C GLY A 122 3.18 5.83 -7.10
N ILE A 123 3.34 7.13 -7.36
CA ILE A 123 3.97 8.06 -6.42
C ILE A 123 3.04 8.34 -5.22
N TYR A 124 1.73 8.48 -5.46
CA TYR A 124 0.72 8.55 -4.40
C TYR A 124 0.83 7.33 -3.47
N VAL A 125 0.88 6.11 -4.02
CA VAL A 125 1.03 4.88 -3.23
C VAL A 125 2.26 4.93 -2.32
N LEU A 126 3.42 5.37 -2.83
CA LEU A 126 4.66 5.47 -2.06
C LEU A 126 4.59 6.53 -0.96
N LEU A 127 4.06 7.73 -1.27
CA LEU A 127 3.91 8.81 -0.29
C LEU A 127 2.93 8.40 0.82
N LEU A 128 1.73 7.94 0.44
CA LEU A 128 0.69 7.50 1.38
C LEU A 128 1.20 6.38 2.28
N SER A 129 1.91 5.39 1.73
CA SER A 129 2.48 4.30 2.52
C SER A 129 3.47 4.80 3.57
N SER A 130 4.27 5.80 3.23
CA SER A 130 5.27 6.37 4.12
C SER A 130 4.62 7.20 5.24
N LEU A 131 3.63 8.02 4.88
CA LEU A 131 2.83 8.80 5.82
C LEU A 131 2.06 7.91 6.81
N LEU A 132 1.34 6.90 6.30
CA LEU A 132 0.65 5.92 7.13
C LEU A 132 1.61 5.16 8.04
N HIS A 133 2.75 4.72 7.51
CA HIS A 133 3.75 4.04 8.33
C HIS A 133 4.27 4.92 9.46
N ARG A 134 4.54 6.19 9.20
CA ARG A 134 4.96 7.15 10.23
C ARG A 134 3.88 7.27 11.31
N GLN A 135 2.64 7.57 10.92
CA GLN A 135 1.54 7.80 11.86
C GLN A 135 1.24 6.55 12.70
N LEU A 136 1.22 5.36 12.07
CA LEU A 136 0.91 4.10 12.74
C LEU A 136 2.05 3.52 13.60
N SER A 137 3.27 4.06 13.46
CA SER A 137 4.42 3.65 14.28
C SER A 137 4.53 4.45 15.59
N ILE A 138 3.75 5.52 15.76
CA ILE A 138 3.73 6.32 16.99
C ILE A 138 2.97 5.52 18.07
N PRO A 139 3.52 5.32 19.28
CA PRO A 139 2.88 4.52 20.34
C PRO A 139 1.46 4.99 20.72
N GLN A 140 1.15 6.27 20.58
CA GLN A 140 -0.18 6.86 20.80
C GLN A 140 -1.19 6.56 19.69
N ALA A 141 -0.76 6.06 18.53
CA ALA A 141 -1.67 5.67 17.45
C ALA A 141 -2.59 4.51 17.83
N ALA A 142 -2.25 3.73 18.87
CA ALA A 142 -3.10 2.66 19.38
C ALA A 142 -4.45 3.15 19.96
N SER A 143 -4.54 4.43 20.35
CA SER A 143 -5.78 5.06 20.84
C SER A 143 -6.50 5.92 19.81
N CYS A 144 -5.90 6.17 18.64
CA CYS A 144 -6.49 6.98 17.57
C CYS A 144 -7.38 6.11 16.68
N HIS A 145 -8.54 6.62 16.25
CA HIS A 145 -9.35 5.90 15.27
C HIS A 145 -8.63 5.87 13.92
N LEU A 146 -8.63 4.71 13.25
CA LEU A 146 -7.92 4.54 11.99
C LEU A 146 -8.40 5.52 10.90
N SER A 147 -9.68 5.91 10.94
CA SER A 147 -10.25 6.96 10.08
C SER A 147 -9.57 8.31 10.26
N ASP A 148 -9.23 8.68 11.49
CA ASP A 148 -8.58 9.97 11.79
C ASP A 148 -7.16 9.99 11.24
N VAL A 149 -6.46 8.86 11.34
CA VAL A 149 -5.14 8.67 10.71
C VAL A 149 -5.24 8.81 9.19
N VAL A 150 -6.23 8.18 8.55
CA VAL A 150 -6.48 8.31 7.11
C VAL A 150 -6.76 9.78 6.73
N GLN A 151 -7.60 10.48 7.50
CA GLN A 151 -7.91 11.88 7.27
C GLN A 151 -6.66 12.77 7.35
N MET A 152 -5.79 12.53 8.33
CA MET A 152 -4.54 13.26 8.52
C MET A 152 -3.60 13.04 7.33
N VAL A 153 -3.44 11.79 6.90
CA VAL A 153 -2.63 11.45 5.73
C VAL A 153 -3.20 12.03 4.43
N CYS A 154 -4.52 12.04 4.26
CA CYS A 154 -5.18 12.70 3.13
C CYS A 154 -4.81 14.18 3.02
N ALA A 155 -4.79 14.90 4.15
CA ALA A 155 -4.44 16.32 4.18
C ALA A 155 -3.00 16.58 3.73
N ASP A 156 -2.09 15.64 4.02
CA ASP A 156 -0.68 15.72 3.64
C ASP A 156 -0.39 15.20 2.23
N ALA A 157 -1.26 14.40 1.63
CA ALA A 157 -1.09 13.80 0.30
C ALA A 157 -1.63 14.69 -0.84
N THR A 158 -1.34 15.99 -0.80
CA THR A 158 -1.76 16.94 -1.86
C THR A 158 -0.98 16.73 -3.17
N PRO A 159 -1.52 17.10 -4.36
CA PRO A 159 -0.78 17.02 -5.62
C PRO A 159 0.56 17.77 -5.60
N ARG A 160 0.63 18.88 -4.86
CA ARG A 160 1.86 19.64 -4.61
C ARG A 160 2.89 18.81 -3.83
N HIS A 161 2.47 18.18 -2.74
CA HIS A 161 3.35 17.32 -1.93
C HIS A 161 3.79 16.08 -2.70
N VAL A 162 2.90 15.46 -3.47
CA VAL A 162 3.23 14.34 -4.37
C VAL A 162 4.26 14.75 -5.42
N THR A 163 4.09 15.92 -6.05
CA THR A 163 5.07 16.43 -7.02
C THR A 163 6.42 16.72 -6.38
N ARG A 164 6.44 17.28 -5.16
CA ARG A 164 7.69 17.51 -4.41
C ARG A 164 8.35 16.19 -4.06
N PHE A 165 7.59 15.24 -3.51
CA PHE A 165 8.06 13.90 -3.17
C PHE A 165 8.65 13.17 -4.38
N ARG A 166 7.98 13.21 -5.54
CA ARG A 166 8.49 12.64 -6.80
C ARG A 166 9.87 13.19 -7.17
N LYS A 167 10.08 14.50 -7.06
CA LYS A 167 11.36 15.14 -7.39
C LYS A 167 12.46 14.67 -6.44
N LEU A 168 12.21 14.76 -5.13
CA LEU A 168 13.15 14.31 -4.11
C LEU A 168 13.46 12.81 -4.27
N TYR A 169 12.44 11.98 -4.44
CA TYR A 169 12.58 10.53 -4.59
C TYR A 169 13.42 10.17 -5.81
N LYS A 170 13.23 10.88 -6.93
CA LYS A 170 14.06 10.74 -8.12
C LYS A 170 15.51 11.11 -7.86
N ASP A 171 15.78 12.19 -7.14
CA ASP A 171 17.15 12.63 -6.85
C ASP A 171 17.85 11.70 -5.85
N TRP A 172 17.11 11.17 -4.88
CA TRP A 172 17.57 10.10 -4.00
C TRP A 172 17.90 8.83 -4.80
N LEU A 173 17.03 8.37 -5.72
CA LEU A 173 17.27 7.21 -6.56
C LEU A 173 18.53 7.37 -7.44
N LYS A 174 18.78 8.56 -7.98
CA LYS A 174 20.01 8.85 -8.74
C LYS A 174 21.26 8.77 -7.85
N SER A 175 21.17 9.34 -6.66
CA SER A 175 22.28 9.36 -5.70
C SER A 175 22.60 7.94 -5.23
N TRP A 176 21.56 7.16 -4.93
CA TRP A 176 21.67 5.74 -4.62
C TRP A 176 22.28 4.96 -5.78
N GLY A 177 21.75 5.10 -7.00
CA GLY A 177 22.27 4.41 -8.19
C GLY A 177 23.74 4.69 -8.46
N LYS A 178 24.23 5.91 -8.19
CA LYS A 178 25.67 6.25 -8.27
C LYS A 178 26.49 5.55 -7.18
N ALA A 179 25.97 5.51 -5.95
CA ALA A 179 26.66 4.87 -4.83
C ALA A 179 26.73 3.34 -4.98
N THR A 180 25.76 2.73 -5.66
CA THR A 180 25.65 1.27 -5.82
C THR A 180 26.20 0.72 -7.13
N HIS A 181 26.57 1.57 -8.09
CA HIS A 181 27.02 1.20 -9.44
C HIS A 181 28.29 0.30 -9.51
N HIS A 182 28.97 0.06 -8.37
CA HIS A 182 30.18 -0.76 -8.28
C HIS A 182 30.06 -1.97 -7.35
N GLN A 183 28.86 -2.28 -6.84
CA GLN A 183 28.64 -3.40 -5.94
C GLN A 183 27.48 -4.25 -6.47
N GLU A 184 27.79 -5.44 -7.00
CA GLU A 184 26.80 -6.39 -7.55
C GLU A 184 25.76 -6.85 -6.51
N HIS A 185 26.05 -6.68 -5.22
CA HIS A 185 25.14 -6.88 -4.10
C HIS A 185 25.30 -5.75 -3.09
N VAL A 186 24.39 -4.77 -3.11
CA VAL A 186 24.37 -3.73 -2.09
C VAL A 186 23.43 -4.14 -0.97
N ASP A 187 24.01 -4.58 0.15
CA ASP A 187 23.32 -4.48 1.43
C ASP A 187 23.14 -2.98 1.73
N PRO A 188 21.90 -2.45 1.84
CA PRO A 188 21.71 -1.03 2.09
C PRO A 188 22.33 -0.64 3.43
N ASN A 189 23.56 -0.12 3.38
CA ASN A 189 24.27 0.40 4.55
C ASN A 189 23.38 1.38 5.33
N GLN A 190 23.56 1.45 6.66
CA GLN A 190 22.74 2.30 7.55
C GLN A 190 22.63 3.76 7.08
N ASN A 191 23.68 4.31 6.45
CA ASN A 191 23.69 5.67 5.91
C ASN A 191 22.71 5.89 4.74
N VAL A 192 22.47 4.87 3.91
CA VAL A 192 21.53 4.94 2.76
C VAL A 192 20.09 4.94 3.28
N LYS A 193 19.82 4.14 4.31
CA LYS A 193 18.54 4.12 5.00
C LYS A 193 18.26 5.46 5.71
N ALA A 194 19.28 6.07 6.32
CA ALA A 194 19.17 7.39 6.94
C ALA A 194 18.79 8.48 5.92
N HIS A 195 19.49 8.54 4.77
CA HIS A 195 19.15 9.50 3.69
C HIS A 195 17.74 9.31 3.11
N PHE A 196 17.25 8.07 3.03
CA PHE A 196 15.87 7.83 2.59
C PHE A 196 14.85 8.39 3.60
N LEU A 197 15.15 8.29 4.91
CA LEU A 197 14.28 8.83 5.95
C LEU A 197 14.32 10.36 6.00
N GLU A 198 15.48 10.98 5.74
CA GLU A 198 15.63 12.45 5.61
C GLU A 198 14.79 13.04 4.46
N LEU A 199 14.59 12.26 3.39
CA LEU A 199 13.71 12.68 2.30
C LEU A 199 12.31 13.08 2.79
N PHE A 200 11.82 12.47 3.87
CA PHE A 200 10.50 12.76 4.43
C PHE A 200 10.48 13.91 5.43
N SER A 201 11.60 14.29 6.04
CA SER A 201 11.68 15.55 6.78
C SER A 201 11.76 16.74 5.82
N GLU A 202 12.45 16.57 4.69
CA GLU A 202 12.59 17.62 3.67
C GLU A 202 11.30 17.97 2.91
N ILE A 203 10.26 17.12 2.93
CA ILE A 203 8.97 17.45 2.29
C ILE A 203 8.21 18.51 3.10
N GLY A 204 8.61 18.78 4.35
CA GLY A 204 7.91 19.68 5.27
C GLY A 204 6.61 19.07 5.80
N LEU A 205 6.54 17.74 5.84
CA LEU A 205 5.50 16.99 6.52
C LEU A 205 6.03 16.80 7.94
N GLU A 206 5.70 17.73 8.84
CA GLU A 206 5.96 17.63 10.29
C GLU A 206 4.72 17.09 11.01
#